data_AF-A0A7X6ATC1-F1
#
_entry.id   AF-A0A7X6ATC1-F1
#
_cell.length_a   1.000
_cell.length_b   1.000
_cell.length_c   1.000
_cell.angle_alpha   90.00
_cell.angle_beta   90.00
_cell.angle_gamma   90.00
#
_symmetry.space_group_name_H-M   'P 1'
#
loop_
_entity.id
_entity.type
_entity.pdbx_description
1 polymer ?
#
loop_
_entity_poly.entity_id
_entity_poly.type
_entity_poly.pdbx_seq_one_letter_code
_entity_poly.pdbx_strand_id
1 'polypeptide(L)'
;MPLGFADVVDRPMFGSRPFRWRMGTRPLVANDWLEIDDARAADLALKEALVRDRPDHVIGWLPGSHDPATELAGLVSTALEGEGLTMAAPGD
;
A
#
# COMPACT_ATOMS: atom_id res chain seq x y z
N MET A 1 9.86 -18.45 -1.80
CA MET A 1 8.82 -17.80 -0.98
C MET A 1 9.30 -16.39 -0.73
N PRO A 2 8.66 -15.35 -1.28
CA PRO A 2 8.96 -13.98 -0.85
C PRO A 2 8.62 -13.88 0.65
N LEU A 3 9.48 -13.18 1.39
CA LEU A 3 9.30 -12.97 2.83
C LEU A 3 8.18 -11.95 3.03
N GLY A 4 7.19 -12.24 3.88
CA GLY A 4 6.12 -11.28 4.19
C GLY A 4 6.69 -10.09 4.98
N PHE A 5 5.98 -8.95 5.02
CA PHE A 5 6.45 -7.77 5.76
C PHE A 5 6.80 -8.06 7.22
N ALA A 6 6.04 -8.97 7.86
CA ALA A 6 6.29 -9.44 9.21
C ALA A 6 7.65 -10.15 9.38
N ASP A 7 8.14 -10.82 8.33
CA ASP A 7 9.42 -11.54 8.34
C ASP A 7 10.62 -10.61 8.11
N VAL A 8 10.42 -9.48 7.43
CA VAL A 8 11.46 -8.46 7.20
C VAL A 8 11.61 -7.52 8.40
N VAL A 9 10.60 -7.44 9.26
CA VAL A 9 10.65 -6.70 10.53
C VAL A 9 11.04 -7.67 11.64
N ASP A 10 12.34 -7.97 11.77
CA ASP A 10 12.93 -8.76 12.87
C ASP A 10 12.93 -7.99 14.21
N ARG A 11 11.78 -7.45 14.58
CA ARG A 11 11.53 -6.88 15.90
C ARG A 11 10.11 -7.22 16.32
N PRO A 12 9.91 -7.83 17.50
CA PRO A 12 8.59 -7.82 18.10
C PRO A 12 8.16 -6.35 18.19
N MET A 13 7.08 -5.97 17.49
CA MET A 13 6.52 -4.62 17.54
C MET A 13 6.29 -4.17 19.00
N PHE A 14 6.09 -5.15 19.89
CA PHE A 14 5.96 -4.99 21.33
C PHE A 14 6.93 -5.92 22.08
N GLY A 15 8.23 -5.61 22.06
CA GLY A 15 9.21 -6.27 22.93
C GLY A 15 9.04 -5.88 24.41
N SER A 16 9.57 -6.70 25.32
CA SER A 16 9.57 -6.46 26.78
C SER A 16 10.41 -5.26 27.25
N ARG A 17 10.97 -4.48 26.32
CA ARG A 17 11.73 -3.26 26.61
C ARG A 17 10.80 -2.06 26.48
N PRO A 18 10.95 -1.04 27.34
CA PRO A 18 10.17 0.19 27.21
C PRO A 18 10.36 0.78 25.81
N PHE A 19 9.24 1.08 25.15
CA PHE A 19 9.22 1.72 23.85
C PHE A 19 10.07 3.00 23.87
N ARG A 20 10.90 3.19 22.84
CA ARG A 20 11.73 4.39 22.68
C ARG A 20 11.57 4.92 21.27
N TRP A 21 11.23 6.20 21.15
CA TRP A 21 11.25 6.92 19.89
C TRP A 21 12.66 6.89 19.29
N ARG A 22 12.77 6.43 18.04
CA ARG A 22 14.00 6.43 17.24
C ARG A 22 13.63 6.71 15.79
N MET A 23 14.58 7.21 14.99
CA MET A 23 14.45 7.14 13.53
C MET A 23 14.54 5.66 13.13
N GLY A 24 13.39 5.08 12.80
CA GLY A 24 13.22 3.66 12.50
C GLY A 24 13.23 3.33 11.01
N THR A 25 13.90 4.16 10.19
CA THR A 25 13.95 3.95 8.75
C THR A 25 15.01 2.91 8.38
N ARG A 26 14.69 2.07 7.39
CA ARG A 26 15.62 1.14 6.75
C ARG A 26 15.40 1.20 5.23
N PRO A 27 16.43 0.96 4.41
CA PRO A 27 16.22 0.80 2.98
C PRO A 27 15.19 -0.29 2.70
N LEU A 28 14.32 -0.03 1.73
CA LEU A 28 13.36 -1.00 1.20
C LEU A 28 13.95 -1.61 -0.08
N VAL A 29 13.81 -2.91 -0.27
CA VAL A 29 14.18 -3.55 -1.53
C VAL A 29 13.14 -3.13 -2.57
N ALA A 30 13.59 -2.72 -3.76
CA ALA A 30 12.71 -2.12 -4.76
C ALA A 30 11.56 -3.03 -5.21
N ASN A 31 11.67 -4.36 -5.05
CA ASN A 31 10.60 -5.30 -5.40
C ASN A 31 9.60 -5.54 -4.27
N ASP A 32 9.90 -5.10 -3.04
CA ASP A 32 9.07 -5.33 -1.85
C ASP A 32 8.26 -4.08 -1.47
N TRP A 33 8.10 -3.15 -2.42
CA TRP A 33 7.46 -1.86 -2.17
C TRP A 33 5.93 -1.93 -2.15
N LEU A 34 5.35 -2.94 -2.81
CA LEU A 34 3.92 -3.21 -2.85
C LEU A 34 3.68 -4.65 -2.42
N GLU A 35 3.11 -4.85 -1.23
CA GLU A 35 2.75 -6.17 -0.72
C GLU A 35 1.34 -6.53 -1.17
N ILE A 36 1.18 -7.76 -1.64
CA ILE A 36 -0.10 -8.35 -2.04
C ILE A 36 -0.34 -9.57 -1.17
N ASP A 37 -1.40 -9.54 -0.40
CA ASP A 37 -1.75 -10.58 0.55
C ASP A 37 -3.19 -11.09 0.37
N ASP A 38 -3.57 -12.04 1.21
CA ASP A 38 -4.90 -12.65 1.20
C ASP A 38 -6.02 -11.67 1.59
N ALA A 39 -5.69 -10.52 2.21
CA ALA A 39 -6.66 -9.50 2.62
C ALA A 39 -7.06 -8.55 1.47
N ARG A 40 -6.34 -8.57 0.35
CA ARG A 40 -6.54 -7.66 -0.81
C ARG A 40 -8.01 -7.46 -1.19
N ALA A 41 -8.79 -8.55 -1.30
CA ALA A 41 -10.19 -8.46 -1.74
C ALA A 41 -11.06 -7.68 -0.74
N ALA A 42 -10.87 -7.92 0.56
CA ALA A 42 -11.61 -7.22 1.61
C ALA A 42 -11.21 -5.73 1.68
N ASP A 43 -9.92 -5.44 1.54
CA ASP A 43 -9.40 -4.07 1.55
C ASP A 43 -9.89 -3.26 0.34
N LEU A 44 -9.95 -3.85 -0.85
CA LEU A 44 -10.50 -3.20 -2.04
C LEU A 44 -11.99 -2.90 -1.87
N ALA A 45 -12.78 -3.85 -1.38
CA ALA A 45 -14.21 -3.64 -1.14
C ALA A 45 -14.47 -2.54 -0.10
N LEU A 46 -13.64 -2.46 0.95
CA LEU A 46 -13.72 -1.37 1.93
C LEU A 46 -13.36 -0.01 1.32
N LYS A 47 -12.29 0.05 0.52
CA LYS A 47 -11.89 1.29 -0.18
C LYS A 47 -12.98 1.77 -1.13
N GLU A 48 -13.59 0.87 -1.90
CA GLU A 48 -14.70 1.20 -2.79
C GLU A 48 -15.90 1.74 -2.03
N ALA A 49 -16.29 1.08 -0.91
CA ALA A 49 -17.36 1.56 -0.06
C ALA A 49 -17.07 2.95 0.53
N LEU A 50 -15.83 3.21 0.95
CA LEU A 50 -15.43 4.52 1.47
C LEU A 50 -15.46 5.61 0.40
N VAL A 51 -14.98 5.32 -0.82
CA VAL A 51 -15.03 6.25 -1.95
C VAL A 51 -16.48 6.57 -2.32
N ARG A 52 -17.37 5.57 -2.30
CA ARG A 52 -18.79 5.75 -2.60
C ARG A 52 -19.52 6.54 -1.51
N ASP A 53 -19.33 6.18 -0.25
CA ASP A 53 -20.16 6.68 0.86
C ASP A 53 -19.58 7.93 1.53
N ARG A 54 -18.26 8.15 1.45
CA ARG A 54 -17.54 9.24 2.13
C ARG A 54 -16.37 9.81 1.29
N PRO A 55 -16.58 10.16 0.02
CA PRO A 55 -15.50 10.58 -0.89
C PRO A 55 -14.65 11.73 -0.31
N ASP A 56 -15.29 12.75 0.29
CA ASP A 56 -14.61 13.93 0.83
C ASP A 56 -13.71 13.63 2.04
N HIS A 57 -13.89 12.48 2.68
CA HIS A 57 -13.06 12.05 3.81
C HIS A 57 -11.83 11.24 3.38
N VAL A 58 -11.85 10.68 2.17
CA VAL A 58 -10.82 9.71 1.73
C VAL A 58 -10.12 10.11 0.44
N ILE A 59 -10.67 11.04 -0.34
CA ILE A 59 -10.05 11.58 -1.55
C ILE A 59 -9.61 13.02 -1.28
N GLY A 60 -8.29 13.26 -1.41
CA GLY A 60 -7.72 14.58 -1.50
C GLY A 60 -7.18 14.82 -2.92
N TRP A 61 -7.78 15.75 -3.65
CA TRP A 61 -7.27 16.19 -4.96
C TRP A 61 -6.83 17.65 -4.87
N LEU A 62 -5.52 17.86 -4.82
CA LEU A 62 -4.92 19.19 -4.60
C LEU A 62 -4.19 19.66 -5.86
N PRO A 63 -4.02 20.98 -6.06
CA PRO A 63 -3.20 21.48 -7.16
C PRO A 63 -1.81 20.83 -7.15
N GLY A 64 -1.41 20.27 -8.29
CA GLY A 64 -0.14 19.54 -8.45
C GLY A 64 -0.20 18.03 -8.15
N SER A 65 -1.34 17.47 -7.76
CA SER A 65 -1.46 16.02 -7.51
C SER A 65 -1.48 15.17 -8.77
N HIS A 66 -1.80 15.76 -9.93
CA HIS A 66 -2.03 15.01 -11.18
C HIS A 66 -0.81 14.21 -11.64
N ASP A 67 0.35 14.86 -11.80
CA ASP A 67 1.54 14.20 -12.35
C ASP A 67 2.09 13.12 -11.40
N PRO A 68 2.24 13.38 -10.09
CA PRO A 68 2.62 12.33 -9.14
C PRO A 68 1.60 11.18 -9.07
N ALA A 69 0.31 11.47 -9.16
CA ALA A 69 -0.72 10.42 -9.17
C ALA A 69 -0.62 9.55 -10.44
N THR A 70 -0.34 10.16 -11.59
CA THR A 70 -0.15 9.45 -12.87
C THR A 70 1.09 8.56 -12.83
N GLU A 71 2.20 9.09 -12.32
CA GLU A 71 3.45 8.32 -12.13
C GLU A 71 3.21 7.12 -11.20
N LEU A 72 2.59 7.36 -10.04
CA LEU A 72 2.29 6.33 -9.08
C LEU A 72 1.37 5.24 -9.66
N ALA A 73 0.34 5.63 -10.41
CA ALA A 73 -0.56 4.68 -11.07
C ALA A 73 0.20 3.76 -12.05
N GLY A 74 1.16 4.31 -12.81
CA GLY A 74 2.03 3.53 -13.69
C GLY A 74 2.92 2.53 -12.93
N LEU A 75 3.52 2.96 -11.82
CA LEU A 75 4.34 2.08 -10.96
C LEU A 75 3.49 0.94 -10.38
N VAL A 76 2.31 1.25 -9.84
CA VAL A 76 1.40 0.24 -9.28
C VAL A 76 0.93 -0.74 -10.36
N SER A 77 0.54 -0.26 -11.56
CA SER A 77 0.16 -1.15 -12.67
C SER A 77 1.28 -2.12 -13.02
N THR A 78 2.51 -1.60 -13.16
CA THR A 78 3.69 -2.41 -13.48
C THR A 78 3.96 -3.47 -12.41
N ALA A 79 3.82 -3.10 -11.13
CA ALA A 79 4.00 -4.04 -10.02
C ALA A 79 2.91 -5.13 -10.00
N LEU A 80 1.65 -4.77 -10.23
CA LEU A 80 0.55 -5.73 -10.29
C LEU A 80 0.72 -6.71 -11.47
N GLU A 81 1.15 -6.21 -12.63
CA GLU A 81 1.43 -7.05 -13.80
C GLU A 81 2.51 -8.11 -13.53
N GLY A 82 3.55 -7.73 -12.77
CA GLY A 82 4.59 -8.66 -12.31
C GLY A 82 4.07 -9.81 -11.46
N GLU A 83 2.98 -9.59 -10.74
CA GLU A 83 2.28 -10.57 -9.90
C GLU A 83 1.11 -11.27 -10.64
N GLY A 84 0.96 -11.02 -11.95
CA GLY A 84 -0.12 -11.59 -12.76
C GLY A 84 -1.51 -10.99 -12.45
N LEU A 85 -1.54 -9.81 -11.85
CA LEU A 85 -2.75 -9.08 -11.48
C LEU A 85 -2.92 -7.85 -12.36
N THR A 86 -4.14 -7.32 -12.38
CA THR A 86 -4.45 -6.06 -13.07
C THR A 86 -5.03 -5.05 -12.10
N MET A 87 -4.84 -3.78 -12.42
CA MET A 87 -5.53 -2.70 -11.74
C MET A 87 -7.00 -2.75 -12.15
N ALA A 88 -7.92 -2.71 -11.17
CA ALA A 88 -9.34 -2.65 -11.45
C ALA A 88 -9.66 -1.38 -12.25
N ALA A 89 -10.52 -1.50 -13.26
CA ALA A 89 -11.01 -0.32 -13.96
C ALA A 89 -11.87 0.52 -13.01
N PRO A 90 -11.84 1.85 -13.11
CA PRO A 90 -12.72 2.68 -12.31
C PRO A 90 -14.19 2.39 -12.70
N GLY A 91 -14.94 1.76 -11.80
CA GLY A 91 -16.41 1.61 -11.89
C GLY A 91 -16.98 0.21 -12.18
N ASP A 92 -16.22 -0.88 -11.96
CA ASP A 92 -16.78 -2.25 -11.89
C ASP A 92 -17.51 -2.52 -10.56
#